data_AF-A0A2J8KSY1-F1
#
_entry.id   AF-A0A2J8KSY1-F1
#
_cell.length_a   1.000
_cell.length_b   1.000
_cell.length_c   1.000
_cell.angle_alpha   90.00
_cell.angle_beta   90.00
_cell.angle_gamma   90.00
#
_symmetry.space_group_name_H-M   'P 1'
#
loop_
_entity.id
_entity.type
_entity.pdbx_description
1 polymer ?
#
loop_
_entity_poly.entity_id
_entity_poly.type
_entity_poly.pdbx_seq_one_letter_code
_entity_poly.pdbx_strand_id
1 'polypeptide(L)'
;MELGCFLAGALVSSQGPVVTEEIATSIEPIRDFLAIVFFASIGLHVFPMFVAYELTVLVFLTLSVVVMKFLLAALVLSLILPRSSQYIKWIVSAGLAQVSEFSFVLGSRARRAGVISREVYLLILSVTTLSLLLAPVLWRAAITRCVPRPERRSSL
;
A
#
# COMPACT_ATOMS: atom_id res chain seq x y z
N MET A 1 13.29 8.72 3.94
CA MET A 1 13.71 8.81 2.53
C MET A 1 12.50 9.00 1.62
N GLU A 2 11.46 8.17 1.70
CA GLU A 2 10.24 8.28 0.86
C GLU A 2 9.56 9.65 0.90
N LEU A 3 9.37 10.26 2.09
CA LEU A 3 8.82 11.61 2.22
C LEU A 3 9.64 12.69 1.50
N GLY A 4 10.97 12.53 1.43
CA GLY A 4 11.85 13.47 0.72
C GLY A 4 11.69 13.36 -0.79
N CYS A 5 11.56 12.13 -1.31
CA CYS A 5 11.24 11.88 -2.72
C CYS A 5 9.85 12.43 -3.08
N PHE A 6 8.86 12.19 -2.21
CA PHE A 6 7.51 12.75 -2.37
C PHE A 6 7.52 14.28 -2.41
N LEU A 7 8.25 14.93 -1.48
CA LEU A 7 8.37 16.38 -1.46
C LEU A 7 9.06 16.91 -2.73
N ALA A 8 10.13 16.26 -3.19
CA ALA A 8 10.78 16.63 -4.44
C ALA A 8 9.82 16.54 -5.64
N GLY A 9 9.01 15.47 -5.72
CA GLY A 9 7.97 15.33 -6.75
C GLY A 9 6.90 16.40 -6.66
N ALA A 10 6.45 16.74 -5.44
CA ALA A 10 5.48 17.81 -5.22
C ALA A 10 6.03 19.18 -5.64
N LEU A 11 7.30 19.46 -5.35
CA LEU A 11 7.97 20.69 -5.79
C LEU A 11 8.08 20.75 -7.32
N VAL A 12 8.46 19.66 -7.99
CA VAL A 12 8.49 19.58 -9.45
C VAL A 12 7.11 19.83 -10.05
N SER A 13 6.06 19.24 -9.47
CA SER A 13 4.68 19.43 -9.95
C SER A 13 4.19 20.89 -9.88
N SER A 14 4.81 21.71 -9.02
CA SER A 14 4.48 23.13 -8.88
C SER A 14 5.12 24.02 -9.95
N GLN A 15 6.09 23.52 -10.73
CA GLN A 15 6.83 24.31 -11.72
C GLN A 15 6.15 24.42 -13.09
N GLY A 16 4.97 23.81 -13.25
CA GLY A 16 4.14 23.91 -14.45
C GLY A 16 3.97 22.59 -15.21
N PRO A 17 2.89 22.47 -16.02
CA PRO A 17 2.49 21.20 -16.62
C PRO A 17 3.52 20.64 -17.61
N VAL A 18 4.13 21.49 -18.44
CA VAL A 18 5.12 21.07 -19.46
C VAL A 18 6.37 20.45 -18.82
N VAL A 19 6.93 21.12 -17.80
CA VAL A 19 8.12 20.62 -17.08
C VAL A 19 7.81 19.32 -16.34
N THR A 20 6.61 19.23 -15.76
CA THR A 20 6.18 18.02 -15.03
C THR A 20 6.05 16.82 -15.97
N GLU A 21 5.49 17.02 -17.16
CA GLU A 21 5.30 15.95 -18.15
C GLU A 21 6.63 15.43 -18.71
N GLU A 22 7.55 16.34 -19.07
CA GLU A 22 8.91 15.99 -19.53
C GLU A 22 9.71 15.20 -18.48
N ILE A 23 9.60 15.59 -17.20
CA ILE A 23 10.27 14.87 -16.12
C ILE A 23 9.59 13.53 -15.85
N ALA A 24 8.25 13.46 -15.94
CA ALA A 24 7.51 12.22 -15.72
C ALA A 24 7.87 11.14 -16.75
N THR A 25 7.93 11.50 -18.04
CA THR A 25 8.32 10.57 -19.12
C THR A 25 9.76 10.10 -18.98
N SER A 26 10.66 10.97 -18.51
CA SER A 26 12.06 10.63 -18.26
C SER A 26 12.25 9.69 -17.06
N ILE A 27 11.47 9.85 -15.99
CA ILE A 27 11.59 9.07 -14.75
C ILE A 27 10.80 7.75 -14.83
N GLU A 28 9.73 7.68 -15.61
CA GLU A 28 8.89 6.49 -15.78
C GLU A 28 9.67 5.17 -15.96
N PRO A 29 10.62 5.03 -16.91
CA PRO A 29 11.36 3.77 -17.07
C PRO A 29 12.22 3.42 -15.85
N ILE A 30 12.80 4.43 -15.19
CA ILE A 30 13.62 4.24 -13.99
C ILE A 30 12.73 3.80 -12.82
N ARG A 31 11.58 4.44 -12.64
CA ARG A 31 10.58 4.10 -11.62
C ARG A 31 10.13 2.65 -11.79
N ASP A 32 9.81 2.24 -13.02
CA ASP A 32 9.30 0.91 -13.30
C ASP A 32 10.38 -0.16 -13.04
N PHE A 33 11.63 0.09 -13.46
CA PHE A 33 12.76 -0.77 -13.14
C PHE A 33 13.00 -0.90 -11.63
N LEU A 34 13.02 0.23 -10.90
CA LEU A 34 13.21 0.22 -9.45
C LEU A 34 12.05 -0.45 -8.70
N ALA A 35 10.82 -0.29 -9.18
CA ALA A 35 9.66 -0.97 -8.62
C ALA A 35 9.80 -2.50 -8.78
N ILE A 36 10.20 -2.99 -9.95
CA ILE A 36 10.43 -4.42 -10.19
C ILE A 36 11.51 -4.96 -9.23
N VAL A 37 12.65 -4.27 -9.12
CA VAL A 37 13.74 -4.67 -8.22
C VAL A 37 13.28 -4.69 -6.76
N PHE A 38 12.49 -3.69 -6.35
CA PHE A 38 11.94 -3.61 -5.01
C PHE A 38 11.00 -4.77 -4.68
N PHE A 39 9.99 -5.03 -5.52
CA PHE A 39 9.06 -6.14 -5.30
C PHE A 39 9.76 -7.51 -5.38
N ALA A 40 10.74 -7.68 -6.28
CA ALA A 40 11.56 -8.88 -6.32
C ALA A 40 12.36 -9.08 -5.02
N SER A 41 12.95 -8.01 -4.48
CA SER A 41 13.70 -8.06 -3.21
C SER A 41 12.81 -8.43 -2.02
N ILE A 42 11.59 -7.90 -1.97
CA ILE A 42 10.61 -8.28 -0.93
C ILE A 42 10.27 -9.77 -1.02
N GLY A 43 10.06 -10.28 -2.23
CA GLY A 43 9.83 -11.71 -2.46
C GLY A 43 10.98 -12.59 -1.95
N LEU A 44 12.23 -12.17 -2.15
CA LEU A 44 13.42 -12.90 -1.67
C LEU A 44 13.56 -12.92 -0.14
N HIS A 45 12.99 -11.94 0.55
CA HIS A 45 12.99 -11.89 2.03
C HIS A 45 11.97 -12.84 2.67
N VAL A 46 10.98 -13.33 1.91
CA VAL A 46 9.97 -14.25 2.42
C VAL A 46 10.48 -15.69 2.35
N PHE A 47 10.39 -16.41 3.47
CA PHE A 47 10.72 -17.83 3.52
C PHE A 47 9.48 -18.68 3.16
N PRO A 48 9.40 -19.29 1.97
CA PRO A 48 8.19 -19.97 1.50
C PRO A 48 7.80 -21.17 2.38
N MET A 49 8.79 -21.90 2.91
CA MET A 49 8.54 -23.02 3.82
C MET A 49 7.86 -22.57 5.13
N PHE A 50 8.25 -21.41 5.68
CA PHE A 50 7.64 -20.86 6.88
C PHE A 50 6.19 -20.43 6.61
N VAL A 51 5.95 -19.80 5.47
CA VAL A 51 4.60 -19.38 5.05
C VAL A 51 3.68 -20.58 4.87
N ALA A 52 4.18 -21.67 4.28
CA ALA A 52 3.39 -22.88 4.07
C ALA A 52 3.03 -23.56 5.41
N TYR A 53 3.96 -23.59 6.35
CA TYR A 53 3.75 -24.23 7.66
C TYR A 53 2.79 -23.42 8.54
N GLU A 54 2.95 -22.10 8.60
CA GLU A 54 2.14 -21.21 9.46
C GLU A 54 0.98 -20.54 8.71
N LEU A 55 0.56 -21.09 7.56
CA LEU A 55 -0.35 -20.43 6.63
C LEU A 55 -1.63 -19.92 7.30
N THR A 56 -2.23 -20.73 8.19
CA THR A 56 -3.45 -20.37 8.91
C THR A 56 -3.26 -19.13 9.79
N VAL A 57 -2.15 -19.08 10.54
CA VAL A 57 -1.83 -17.94 11.41
C VAL A 57 -1.55 -16.69 10.58
N LEU A 58 -0.79 -16.84 9.48
CA LEU A 58 -0.46 -15.74 8.58
C LEU A 58 -1.70 -15.14 7.92
N VAL A 59 -2.59 -15.98 7.37
CA VAL A 59 -3.82 -15.52 6.72
C VAL A 59 -4.72 -14.80 7.73
N PHE A 60 -4.91 -15.39 8.91
CA PHE A 60 -5.71 -14.77 9.97
C PHE A 60 -5.13 -13.41 10.39
N LEU A 61 -3.83 -13.35 10.65
CA LEU A 61 -3.16 -12.12 11.09
C LEU A 61 -3.17 -11.05 10.00
N THR A 62 -2.93 -11.44 8.74
CA THR A 62 -2.97 -10.51 7.60
C THR A 62 -4.37 -9.94 7.40
N LEU A 63 -5.39 -10.80 7.35
CA LEU A 63 -6.78 -10.34 7.20
C LEU A 63 -7.23 -9.49 8.38
N SER A 64 -6.90 -9.90 9.61
CA SER A 64 -7.20 -9.13 10.82
C SER A 64 -6.62 -7.72 10.74
N VAL A 65 -5.32 -7.58 10.44
CA VAL A 65 -4.66 -6.27 10.37
C VAL A 65 -5.24 -5.41 9.23
N VAL A 66 -5.42 -5.99 8.04
CA VAL A 66 -5.94 -5.26 6.87
C VAL A 66 -7.38 -4.79 7.12
N VAL A 67 -8.25 -5.67 7.63
CA VAL A 67 -9.65 -5.33 7.92
C VAL A 67 -9.73 -4.30 9.04
N MET A 68 -8.98 -4.49 10.13
CA MET A 68 -8.97 -3.53 11.24
C MET A 68 -8.52 -2.14 10.78
N LYS A 69 -7.43 -2.04 10.02
CA LYS A 69 -6.94 -0.77 9.49
C LYS A 69 -7.93 -0.14 8.53
N PHE A 70 -8.54 -0.93 7.66
CA PHE A 70 -9.55 -0.46 6.71
C PHE A 70 -10.78 0.09 7.43
N LEU A 71 -11.34 -0.65 8.40
CA LEU A 71 -12.50 -0.23 9.17
C LEU A 71 -12.21 1.02 10.00
N LEU A 72 -11.04 1.08 10.64
CA LEU A 72 -10.62 2.25 11.40
C LEU A 72 -10.48 3.48 10.50
N ALA A 73 -9.81 3.35 9.35
CA ALA A 73 -9.68 4.44 8.39
C ALA A 73 -11.05 4.89 7.86
N ALA A 74 -11.94 3.95 7.54
CA ALA A 74 -13.29 4.24 7.06
C ALA A 74 -14.13 4.94 8.13
N LEU A 75 -14.00 4.53 9.40
CA LEU A 75 -14.67 5.17 10.53
C LEU A 75 -14.20 6.61 10.71
N VAL A 76 -12.88 6.82 10.80
CA VAL A 76 -12.27 8.15 10.97
C VAL A 76 -12.67 9.06 9.82
N LEU A 77 -12.55 8.59 8.58
CA LEU A 77 -12.95 9.37 7.41
C LEU A 77 -14.46 9.61 7.35
N SER A 78 -15.29 8.72 7.90
CA SER A 78 -16.74 8.96 7.99
C SER A 78 -17.11 10.08 8.97
N LEU A 79 -16.23 10.41 9.93
CA LEU A 79 -16.44 11.51 10.86
C LEU A 79 -15.95 12.85 10.29
N ILE A 80 -14.91 12.81 9.44
CA ILE A 80 -14.26 14.00 8.89
C ILE A 80 -14.89 14.43 7.54
N LEU A 81 -15.19 13.47 6.66
CA LEU A 81 -15.68 13.77 5.31
C LEU A 81 -17.22 13.90 5.26
N PRO A 82 -17.74 14.84 4.46
CA PRO A 82 -19.16 14.94 4.19
C PRO A 82 -19.66 13.73 3.41
N ARG A 83 -20.94 13.38 3.60
CA ARG A 83 -21.57 12.19 2.97
C ARG A 83 -21.48 12.16 1.44
N SER A 84 -21.36 13.31 0.79
CA SER A 84 -21.16 13.42 -0.67
C SER A 84 -19.86 12.77 -1.16
N SER A 85 -18.85 12.66 -0.29
CA SER A 85 -17.51 12.16 -0.63
C SER A 85 -17.28 10.69 -0.23
N GLN A 86 -18.33 9.85 -0.31
CA GLN A 86 -18.22 8.43 0.05
C GLN A 86 -17.16 7.69 -0.77
N TYR A 87 -17.00 8.04 -2.05
CA TYR A 87 -16.01 7.39 -2.92
C TYR A 87 -14.56 7.62 -2.45
N ILE A 88 -14.22 8.85 -2.03
CA ILE A 88 -12.89 9.17 -1.50
C ILE A 88 -12.61 8.38 -0.23
N LYS A 89 -13.60 8.30 0.67
CA LYS A 89 -13.49 7.52 1.91
C LYS A 89 -13.06 6.08 1.64
N TRP A 90 -13.72 5.39 0.70
CA TRP A 90 -13.43 3.99 0.41
C TRP A 90 -12.06 3.80 -0.25
N ILE A 91 -11.71 4.67 -1.20
CA ILE A 91 -10.41 4.64 -1.90
C ILE A 91 -9.26 4.86 -0.90
N VAL A 92 -9.35 5.92 -0.09
CA VAL A 92 -8.29 6.23 0.89
C VAL A 92 -8.19 5.15 1.97
N SER A 93 -9.32 4.63 2.45
CA SER A 93 -9.31 3.53 3.44
C SER A 93 -8.66 2.26 2.87
N ALA A 94 -8.92 1.93 1.60
CA ALA A 94 -8.30 0.81 0.91
C ALA A 94 -6.78 1.00 0.77
N GLY A 95 -6.31 2.21 0.43
CA GLY A 95 -4.89 2.52 0.35
C GLY A 95 -4.16 2.45 1.70
N LEU A 96 -4.83 2.86 2.78
CA LEU A 96 -4.25 2.83 4.13
C LEU A 96 -4.24 1.44 4.78
N ALA A 97 -5.01 0.49 4.26
CA ALA A 97 -5.21 -0.82 4.88
C ALA A 97 -3.95 -1.71 4.83
N GLN A 98 -3.11 -1.57 3.79
CA GLN A 98 -1.88 -2.34 3.63
C GLN A 98 -0.84 -2.01 4.72
N VAL A 99 -0.07 -3.00 5.15
CA VAL A 99 1.11 -2.79 6.00
C VAL A 99 2.29 -2.34 5.14
N SER A 100 2.94 -1.24 5.52
CA SER A 100 4.05 -0.64 4.77
C SER A 100 5.36 -1.42 4.91
N GLU A 101 6.24 -1.32 3.91
CA GLU A 101 7.58 -1.93 3.95
C GLU A 101 8.49 -1.34 5.04
N PHE A 102 8.13 -0.19 5.61
CA PHE A 102 8.78 0.33 6.81
C PHE A 102 8.76 -0.68 7.98
N SER A 103 7.76 -1.57 8.03
CA SER A 103 7.71 -2.66 8.99
C SER A 103 8.90 -3.63 8.87
N PHE A 104 9.48 -3.80 7.68
CA PHE A 104 10.69 -4.60 7.49
C PHE A 104 11.90 -3.96 8.15
N VAL A 105 12.06 -2.65 7.96
CA VAL A 105 13.17 -1.89 8.55
C VAL A 105 13.05 -1.89 10.07
N LEU A 106 11.88 -1.57 10.60
CA LEU A 106 11.62 -1.56 12.05
C LEU A 106 11.80 -2.96 12.65
N GLY A 107 11.23 -4.00 12.03
CA GLY A 107 11.38 -5.38 12.47
C GLY A 107 12.84 -5.84 12.48
N SER A 108 13.62 -5.50 11.45
CA SER A 108 15.04 -5.84 11.36
C SER A 108 15.84 -5.17 12.48
N ARG A 109 15.57 -3.89 12.78
CA ARG A 109 16.21 -3.17 13.89
C ARG A 109 15.80 -3.73 15.24
N ALA A 110 14.52 -4.02 15.46
CA ALA A 110 14.01 -4.62 16.68
C ALA A 110 14.64 -5.99 16.95
N ARG A 111 14.79 -6.82 15.89
CA ARG A 111 15.46 -8.12 15.99
C ARG A 111 16.93 -7.96 16.35
N ARG A 112 17.66 -7.04 15.70
CA ARG A 112 19.08 -6.76 16.01
C ARG A 112 19.27 -6.24 17.43
N ALA A 113 18.29 -5.50 17.95
CA ALA A 113 18.28 -5.02 19.33
C ALA A 113 17.82 -6.08 20.35
N GLY A 114 17.46 -7.30 19.92
CA GLY A 114 16.98 -8.37 20.80
C GLY A 114 15.57 -8.16 21.35
N VAL A 115 14.82 -7.19 20.84
CA VAL A 115 13.45 -6.87 21.30
C VAL A 115 12.44 -7.90 20.83
N ILE A 116 12.66 -8.48 19.64
CA ILE A 116 11.79 -9.51 19.06
C ILE A 116 12.58 -10.75 18.69
N SER A 117 11.91 -11.90 18.77
CA SER A 117 12.49 -13.18 18.34
C SER A 117 12.55 -13.27 16.81
N ARG A 118 13.27 -14.29 16.30
CA ARG A 118 13.37 -14.54 14.87
C ARG A 118 12.01 -14.92 14.27
N GLU A 119 11.21 -15.68 15.02
CA GLU A 119 9.88 -16.14 14.62
C GLU A 119 8.94 -14.95 14.43
N VAL A 120 8.93 -14.02 15.39
CA VAL A 120 8.14 -12.78 15.29
C VAL A 120 8.59 -11.93 14.09
N TYR A 121 9.89 -11.83 13.84
CA TYR A 121 10.41 -11.15 12.65
C TYR A 121 9.90 -11.80 11.36
N LEU A 122 9.91 -13.14 11.26
CA LEU A 122 9.39 -13.87 10.09
C LEU A 122 7.88 -13.69 9.92
N LEU A 123 7.11 -13.63 11.00
CA LEU A 123 5.69 -13.30 10.96
C LEU A 123 5.45 -11.89 10.41
N ILE A 124 6.18 -10.88 10.91
CA ILE A 124 6.08 -9.49 10.42
C ILE A 124 6.41 -9.42 8.93
N LEU A 125 7.51 -10.06 8.50
CA LEU A 125 7.88 -10.11 7.09
C LEU A 125 6.76 -10.70 6.24
N SER A 126 6.24 -11.86 6.64
CA SER A 126 5.24 -12.59 5.86
C SER A 126 3.90 -11.86 5.79
N VAL A 127 3.42 -11.32 6.92
CA VAL A 127 2.17 -10.54 6.97
C VAL A 127 2.27 -9.28 6.12
N THR A 128 3.40 -8.57 6.19
CA THR A 128 3.60 -7.36 5.40
C THR A 128 3.57 -7.68 3.90
N THR A 129 4.29 -8.71 3.46
CA THR A 129 4.29 -9.14 2.06
C THR A 129 2.92 -9.61 1.60
N LEU A 130 2.20 -10.42 2.38
CA LEU A 130 0.84 -10.85 2.04
C LEU A 130 -0.12 -9.65 1.96
N SER A 131 0.01 -8.66 2.85
CA SER A 131 -0.80 -7.45 2.79
C SER A 131 -0.52 -6.61 1.53
N LEU A 132 0.74 -6.54 1.10
CA LEU A 132 1.17 -5.86 -0.12
C LEU A 132 0.60 -6.54 -1.37
N LEU A 133 0.56 -7.88 -1.39
CA LEU A 133 -0.10 -8.65 -2.45
C LEU A 133 -1.62 -8.42 -2.48
N LEU A 134 -2.25 -8.23 -1.32
CA LEU A 134 -3.69 -7.97 -1.21
C LEU A 134 -4.09 -6.53 -1.56
N ALA A 135 -3.18 -5.56 -1.41
CA ALA A 135 -3.43 -4.14 -1.66
C ALA A 135 -4.02 -3.82 -3.05
N PRO A 136 -3.46 -4.29 -4.19
CA PRO A 136 -4.03 -4.00 -5.51
C PRO A 136 -5.43 -4.59 -5.69
N VAL A 137 -5.71 -5.75 -5.09
CA VAL A 137 -7.04 -6.38 -5.12
C VAL A 137 -8.04 -5.54 -4.35
N LEU A 138 -7.68 -5.10 -3.14
CA LEU A 138 -8.52 -4.24 -2.31
C LEU A 138 -8.80 -2.89 -2.98
N TRP A 139 -7.78 -2.28 -3.61
CA TRP A 139 -7.92 -1.03 -4.35
C TRP A 139 -8.84 -1.17 -5.56
N ARG A 140 -8.69 -2.23 -6.37
CA ARG A 140 -9.60 -2.53 -7.49
C ARG A 140 -11.04 -2.76 -7.01
N ALA A 141 -11.23 -3.47 -5.90
CA ALA A 141 -12.55 -3.68 -5.30
C ALA A 141 -13.18 -2.36 -4.83
N ALA A 142 -12.40 -1.48 -4.21
CA ALA A 142 -12.88 -0.17 -3.76
C ALA A 142 -13.30 0.73 -4.94
N ILE A 143 -12.48 0.79 -6.00
CA ILE A 143 -12.80 1.58 -7.20
C ILE A 143 -14.05 1.06 -7.90
N THR A 144 -14.13 -0.25 -8.17
CA THR A 144 -15.26 -0.84 -8.91
C THR A 144 -16.60 -0.70 -8.18
N ARG A 145 -16.60 -0.73 -6.84
CA ARG A 145 -17.81 -0.55 -6.03
C ARG A 145 -18.22 0.92 -5.87
N CYS A 146 -17.28 1.87 -5.92
CA CYS A 146 -17.53 3.24 -5.44
C CYS A 146 -17.40 4.33 -6.51
N VAL A 147 -16.83 4.04 -7.69
CA VAL A 147 -16.84 4.99 -8.81
C VAL A 147 -18.21 4.88 -9.51
N PRO A 148 -19.04 5.94 -9.51
CA PRO A 148 -20.25 5.96 -10.31
C PRO A 148 -19.85 5.78 -11.78
N ARG A 149 -20.49 4.85 -12.49
CA ARG A 149 -20.33 4.74 -13.95
C ARG A 149 -20.59 6.11 -14.55
N PRO A 150 -19.71 6.64 -15.43
CA PRO A 150 -20.02 7.87 -16.14
C PRO A 150 -21.34 7.64 -16.89
N GLU A 151 -22.35 8.45 -16.60
CA GLU A 151 -23.57 8.50 -17.40
C GLU A 151 -23.15 8.71 -18.84
N ARG A 152 -23.49 7.74 -19.69
CA ARG A 152 -23.35 7.85 -21.14
C ARG A 152 -24.13 9.10 -21.52
N ARG A 153 -23.41 10.22 -21.76
CA ARG A 153 -23.99 11.43 -22.37
C ARG A 153 -24.72 10.97 -23.62
N SER A 154 -26.04 10.90 -23.54
CA SER A 154 -26.93 10.77 -24.67
C SER A 154 -26.82 12.08 -25.44
N SER A 155 -25.94 12.10 -26.43
CA SER A 155 -25.96 13.09 -27.50
C SER A 155 -27.26 12.89 -28.28
N LEU A 156 -28.26 13.70 -27.95
CA LEU A 156 -29.30 14.15 -28.88
C LEU A 156 -28.83 15.47 -29.49
#